data_AF-A0A4Y9Y330-F1
#
_entry.id   AF-A0A4Y9Y330-F1
#
_cell.length_a   1.000
_cell.length_b   1.000
_cell.length_c   1.000
_cell.angle_alpha   90.00
_cell.angle_beta   90.00
_cell.angle_gamma   90.00
#
_symmetry.space_group_name_H-M   'P 1'
#
loop_
_entity.id
_entity.type
_entity.pdbx_description
1 polymer ?
#
loop_
_entity_poly.entity_id
_entity_poly.type
_entity_poly.pdbx_seq_one_letter_code
_entity_poly.pdbx_strand_id
1 'polypeptide(L)'
;MADKTPSSSKTPEATVTDADLEKLLNREASAFQRELEVERILKAFKLNPYDILDLDETVAPEGVKRKYRQLSLFIHPDKTPHPRAPEAFDLLKKAEAELTEPTKREELDATITQARGILLKGLGLPLSTTEDNAKLKGLTPPFKEQLRVKSKELLIDEEVRRRKAIKMNLANEGFEARKKEEEVAAKKRKAEDDVKWEETREQRVGSWRNFTKDSKKKKKQKVNILG
;
A
#
# COMPACT_ATOMS: atom_id res chain seq x y z
N MET A 1 -35.47 -12.63 85.07
CA MET A 1 -34.27 -13.00 84.29
C MET A 1 -34.55 -12.66 82.84
N ALA A 2 -33.58 -12.01 82.20
CA ALA A 2 -33.74 -11.19 81.00
C ALA A 2 -34.21 -11.96 79.76
N ASP A 3 -35.20 -11.40 79.08
CA ASP A 3 -35.61 -11.75 77.73
C ASP A 3 -34.67 -11.04 76.75
N LYS A 4 -33.94 -11.81 75.91
CA LYS A 4 -32.92 -11.29 75.01
C LYS A 4 -33.29 -11.70 73.59
N THR A 5 -34.01 -10.83 72.91
CA THR A 5 -34.30 -10.94 71.47
C THR A 5 -33.02 -10.75 70.64
N PRO A 6 -32.80 -11.51 69.57
CA PRO A 6 -31.68 -11.29 68.67
C PRO A 6 -32.02 -10.14 67.71
N SER A 7 -31.23 -9.07 67.79
CA SER A 7 -31.24 -7.97 66.84
C SER A 7 -30.73 -8.48 65.48
N SER A 8 -31.65 -8.66 64.53
CA SER A 8 -31.32 -8.99 63.15
C SER A 8 -30.77 -7.75 62.45
N SER A 9 -29.45 -7.74 62.26
CA SER A 9 -28.76 -6.75 61.42
C SER A 9 -29.26 -6.83 59.98
N LYS A 10 -30.08 -5.87 59.55
CA LYS A 10 -30.40 -5.64 58.14
C LYS A 10 -29.13 -5.14 57.43
N THR A 11 -28.49 -6.03 56.69
CA THR A 11 -27.61 -5.64 55.58
C THR A 11 -28.45 -4.84 54.58
N PRO A 12 -28.01 -3.66 54.09
CA PRO A 12 -28.71 -3.00 53.01
C PRO A 12 -28.43 -3.79 51.73
N GLU A 13 -29.36 -4.67 51.34
CA GLU A 13 -29.42 -5.16 49.96
C GLU A 13 -29.60 -3.93 49.07
N ALA A 14 -28.55 -3.61 48.31
CA ALA A 14 -28.62 -2.59 47.28
C ALA A 14 -29.63 -3.05 46.23
N THR A 15 -30.88 -2.60 46.36
CA THR A 15 -31.92 -2.80 45.36
C THR A 15 -31.51 -2.01 44.13
N VAL A 16 -30.84 -2.67 43.18
CA VAL A 16 -30.55 -2.12 41.85
C VAL A 16 -31.88 -1.68 41.27
N THR A 17 -32.03 -0.37 41.03
CA THR A 17 -33.30 0.16 40.54
C THR A 17 -33.46 -0.20 39.06
N ASP A 18 -34.69 -0.27 38.59
CA ASP A 18 -34.99 -0.52 37.16
C ASP A 18 -34.27 0.49 36.25
N ALA A 19 -34.17 1.75 36.70
CA ALA A 19 -33.42 2.80 36.02
C ALA A 19 -31.90 2.55 35.97
N ASP A 20 -31.32 1.89 36.98
CA ASP A 20 -29.90 1.51 36.98
C ASP A 20 -29.64 0.36 35.99
N LEU A 21 -30.58 -0.59 35.89
CA LEU A 21 -30.52 -1.68 34.90
C LEU A 21 -30.61 -1.14 33.46
N GLU A 22 -31.55 -0.23 33.18
CA GLU A 22 -31.66 0.41 31.86
C GLU A 22 -30.40 1.19 31.50
N LYS A 23 -29.79 1.89 32.45
CA LYS A 23 -28.56 2.66 32.22
C LYS A 23 -27.36 1.75 31.92
N LEU A 24 -27.24 0.62 32.64
CA LEU A 24 -26.22 -0.38 32.37
C LEU A 24 -26.40 -1.04 31.00
N LEU A 25 -27.64 -1.43 30.67
CA LEU A 25 -27.99 -2.01 29.38
C LEU A 25 -27.65 -1.05 28.23
N ASN A 26 -28.01 0.23 28.36
CA ASN A 26 -27.70 1.24 27.34
C ASN A 26 -26.18 1.47 27.17
N ARG A 27 -25.42 1.41 28.26
CA ARG A 27 -23.95 1.51 28.21
C ARG A 27 -23.32 0.31 27.51
N GLU A 28 -23.79 -0.89 27.82
CA GLU A 28 -23.32 -2.14 27.19
C GLU A 28 -23.71 -2.20 25.72
N ALA A 29 -24.96 -1.86 25.37
CA ALA A 29 -25.41 -1.76 23.99
C ALA A 29 -24.54 -0.77 23.19
N SER A 30 -24.21 0.38 23.78
CA SER A 30 -23.33 1.37 23.15
C SER A 30 -21.86 0.89 23.05
N ALA A 31 -21.38 0.06 23.98
CA ALA A 31 -20.05 -0.54 23.91
C ALA A 31 -19.99 -1.58 22.78
N PHE A 32 -20.98 -2.46 22.72
CA PHE A 32 -21.10 -3.47 21.68
C PHE A 32 -21.20 -2.85 20.27
N GLN A 33 -21.99 -1.78 20.10
CA GLN A 33 -22.06 -1.06 18.84
C GLN A 33 -20.71 -0.46 18.41
N ARG A 34 -19.90 0.02 19.37
CA ARG A 34 -18.56 0.55 19.07
C ARG A 34 -17.59 -0.55 18.65
N GLU A 35 -17.65 -1.72 19.28
CA GLU A 35 -16.86 -2.89 18.90
C GLU A 35 -17.22 -3.38 17.50
N LEU A 36 -18.52 -3.52 17.20
CA LEU A 36 -18.99 -3.87 15.86
C LEU A 36 -18.52 -2.88 14.79
N GLU A 37 -18.53 -1.58 15.10
CA GLU A 37 -18.07 -0.55 14.18
C GLU A 37 -16.55 -0.64 13.94
N VAL A 38 -15.76 -0.92 14.99
CA VAL A 38 -14.32 -1.17 14.86
C VAL A 38 -14.07 -2.39 13.97
N GLU A 39 -14.79 -3.50 14.18
CA GLU A 39 -14.68 -4.69 13.34
C GLU A 39 -15.09 -4.44 11.89
N ARG A 40 -16.17 -3.66 11.66
CA ARG A 40 -16.60 -3.25 10.32
C ARG A 40 -15.48 -2.50 9.59
N ILE A 41 -14.87 -1.52 10.24
CA ILE A 41 -13.77 -0.71 9.68
C ILE A 41 -12.55 -1.58 9.37
N LEU A 42 -12.19 -2.50 10.26
CA LEU A 42 -11.06 -3.42 10.04
C LEU A 42 -11.30 -4.41 8.90
N LYS A 43 -12.56 -4.82 8.70
CA LYS A 43 -12.99 -5.70 7.60
C LYS A 43 -13.17 -4.95 6.28
N ALA A 44 -13.37 -3.64 6.33
CA ALA A 44 -13.55 -2.81 5.15
C ALA A 44 -12.34 -2.89 4.21
N PHE A 45 -12.59 -2.70 2.91
CA PHE A 45 -11.55 -2.83 1.91
C PHE A 45 -10.59 -1.63 1.95
N LYS A 46 -9.33 -1.90 2.32
CA LYS A 46 -8.32 -0.86 2.61
C LYS A 46 -7.96 0.09 1.46
N LEU A 47 -8.26 -0.29 0.21
CA LEU A 47 -8.03 0.55 -0.97
C LEU A 47 -9.27 1.39 -1.35
N ASN A 48 -10.40 1.21 -0.65
CA ASN A 48 -11.61 2.01 -0.86
C ASN A 48 -11.94 2.83 0.40
N PRO A 49 -11.56 4.11 0.45
CA PRO A 49 -11.89 5.02 1.55
C PRO A 49 -13.39 5.19 1.81
N TYR A 50 -14.24 5.10 0.78
CA TYR A 50 -15.70 5.22 0.92
C TYR A 50 -16.29 4.05 1.72
N ASP A 51 -15.79 2.83 1.51
CA ASP A 51 -16.20 1.65 2.30
C ASP A 51 -15.80 1.80 3.78
N ILE A 52 -14.61 2.37 4.05
CA ILE A 52 -14.12 2.59 5.42
C ILE A 52 -14.99 3.61 6.16
N LEU A 53 -15.39 4.69 5.51
CA LEU A 53 -16.22 5.75 6.12
C LEU A 53 -17.74 5.50 6.03
N ASP A 54 -18.14 4.40 5.38
CA ASP A 54 -19.53 4.07 5.07
C ASP A 54 -20.26 5.20 4.35
N LEU A 55 -19.64 5.68 3.26
CA LEU A 55 -20.11 6.80 2.45
C LEU A 55 -20.42 6.36 1.04
N ASP A 56 -21.36 7.06 0.41
CA ASP A 56 -21.62 6.98 -1.02
C ASP A 56 -20.61 7.88 -1.76
N GLU A 57 -20.26 7.48 -2.98
CA GLU A 57 -19.34 8.14 -3.89
C GLU A 57 -19.82 9.55 -4.25
N THR A 58 -21.14 9.75 -4.20
CA THR A 58 -21.81 11.03 -4.48
C THR A 58 -21.70 12.06 -3.35
N VAL A 59 -21.11 11.72 -2.20
CA VAL A 59 -21.08 12.61 -1.05
C VAL A 59 -20.17 13.83 -1.25
N ALA A 60 -20.61 15.02 -0.84
CA ALA A 60 -19.77 16.21 -0.85
C ALA A 60 -18.54 16.04 0.08
N PRO A 61 -17.40 16.72 -0.18
CA PRO A 61 -16.20 16.66 0.67
C PRO A 61 -16.47 17.08 2.14
N GLU A 62 -17.41 18.00 2.36
CA GLU A 62 -17.84 18.36 3.73
C GLU A 62 -18.55 17.22 4.46
N GLY A 63 -19.25 16.36 3.73
CA GLY A 63 -19.88 15.15 4.28
C GLY A 63 -18.84 14.13 4.77
N VAL A 64 -17.71 14.01 4.07
CA VAL A 64 -16.58 13.16 4.46
C VAL A 64 -16.04 13.59 5.82
N LYS A 65 -15.73 14.88 5.97
CA LYS A 65 -15.23 15.43 7.24
C LYS A 65 -16.22 15.25 8.39
N ARG A 66 -17.51 15.46 8.13
CA ARG A 66 -18.56 15.27 9.13
C ARG A 66 -18.65 13.82 9.59
N LYS A 67 -18.62 12.86 8.67
CA LYS A 67 -18.64 11.43 9.01
C LYS A 67 -17.39 10.98 9.73
N TYR A 68 -16.21 11.42 9.29
CA TYR A 68 -14.97 11.16 10.00
C TYR A 68 -15.00 11.67 11.44
N ARG A 69 -15.47 12.90 11.69
CA ARG A 69 -15.61 13.44 13.05
C ARG A 69 -16.58 12.61 13.90
N GLN A 70 -17.70 12.18 13.32
CA GLN A 70 -18.68 11.35 14.02
C GLN A 70 -18.07 9.99 14.41
N LEU A 71 -17.46 9.28 13.46
CA LEU A 71 -16.89 7.95 13.68
C LEU A 71 -15.65 7.99 14.58
N SER A 72 -14.76 8.96 14.38
CA SER A 72 -13.54 9.08 15.18
C SER A 72 -13.82 9.31 16.66
N LEU A 73 -14.86 10.07 17.00
CA LEU A 73 -15.33 10.24 18.39
C LEU A 73 -16.02 8.99 18.93
N PHE A 74 -16.70 8.24 18.08
CA PHE A 74 -17.43 7.02 18.45
C PHE A 74 -16.47 5.87 18.75
N ILE A 75 -15.47 5.65 17.88
CA ILE A 75 -14.50 4.55 18.01
C ILE A 75 -13.16 4.98 18.63
N HIS A 76 -13.10 6.16 19.27
CA HIS A 76 -11.86 6.66 19.87
C HIS A 76 -11.27 5.62 20.86
N PRO A 77 -9.95 5.33 20.81
CA PRO A 77 -9.33 4.28 21.61
C PRO A 77 -9.46 4.49 23.12
N ASP A 78 -9.59 5.74 23.58
CA ASP A 78 -9.85 6.06 25.00
C ASP A 78 -11.26 5.65 25.46
N LYS A 79 -12.25 5.77 24.57
CA LYS A 79 -13.65 5.45 24.90
C LYS A 79 -13.96 3.98 24.69
N THR A 80 -13.35 3.36 23.69
CA THR A 80 -13.69 2.02 23.21
C THR A 80 -12.64 1.02 23.66
N PRO A 81 -12.95 0.11 24.59
CA PRO A 81 -11.99 -0.86 25.14
C PRO A 81 -11.73 -2.05 24.19
N HIS A 82 -11.55 -1.78 22.90
CA HIS A 82 -11.24 -2.79 21.88
C HIS A 82 -9.74 -2.77 21.56
N PRO A 83 -9.04 -3.93 21.53
CA PRO A 83 -7.58 -3.99 21.38
C PRO A 83 -7.08 -3.38 20.06
N ARG A 84 -7.91 -3.44 19.02
CA ARG A 84 -7.59 -2.90 17.67
C ARG A 84 -8.28 -1.56 17.36
N ALA A 85 -8.87 -0.90 18.37
CA ALA A 85 -9.43 0.45 18.17
C ALA A 85 -8.41 1.45 17.60
N PRO A 86 -7.12 1.46 18.02
CA PRO A 86 -6.11 2.34 17.41
C PRO A 86 -5.91 2.08 15.92
N GLU A 87 -5.88 0.82 15.49
CA GLU A 87 -5.72 0.45 14.07
C GLU A 87 -6.91 0.92 13.23
N ALA A 88 -8.14 0.74 13.74
CA ALA A 88 -9.34 1.23 13.06
C ALA A 88 -9.39 2.75 12.98
N PHE A 89 -8.94 3.45 14.04
CA PHE A 89 -8.84 4.90 14.05
C PHE A 89 -7.84 5.42 13.01
N ASP A 90 -6.68 4.78 12.88
CA ASP A 90 -5.69 5.12 11.87
C ASP A 90 -6.22 4.91 10.44
N LEU A 91 -6.99 3.85 10.20
CA LEU A 91 -7.66 3.60 8.92
C LEU A 91 -8.69 4.70 8.60
N LEU A 92 -9.51 5.11 9.57
CA LEU A 92 -10.45 6.23 9.39
C LEU A 92 -9.72 7.52 9.01
N LYS A 93 -8.63 7.83 9.72
CA LYS A 93 -7.83 9.03 9.48
C LYS A 93 -7.19 9.01 8.10
N LYS A 94 -6.68 7.86 7.67
CA LYS A 94 -6.13 7.68 6.33
C LYS A 94 -7.21 7.84 5.26
N ALA A 95 -8.39 7.26 5.46
CA ALA A 95 -9.50 7.37 4.52
C ALA A 95 -9.98 8.82 4.34
N GLU A 96 -10.09 9.59 5.43
CA GLU A 96 -10.46 11.01 5.36
C GLU A 96 -9.40 11.84 4.64
N ALA A 97 -8.11 11.59 4.89
CA ALA A 97 -7.03 12.27 4.20
C ALA A 97 -7.03 11.98 2.70
N GLU A 98 -7.28 10.73 2.29
CA GLU A 98 -7.35 10.36 0.86
C GLU A 98 -8.54 10.99 0.15
N LEU A 99 -9.72 11.05 0.78
CA LEU A 99 -10.91 11.68 0.20
C LEU A 99 -10.91 13.21 0.25
N THR A 100 -10.07 13.81 1.10
CA THR A 100 -9.90 15.27 1.17
C THR A 100 -8.95 15.77 0.08
N GLU A 101 -7.99 14.95 -0.34
CA GLU A 101 -7.09 15.27 -1.46
C GLU A 101 -7.83 15.13 -2.80
N PRO A 102 -7.99 16.23 -3.57
CA PRO A 102 -8.83 16.24 -4.77
C PRO A 102 -8.31 15.29 -5.85
N THR A 103 -6.99 15.18 -6.00
CA THR A 103 -6.36 14.30 -7.01
C THR A 103 -6.60 12.83 -6.72
N LYS A 104 -6.38 12.41 -5.47
CA LYS A 104 -6.62 11.01 -5.05
C LYS A 104 -8.10 10.65 -5.13
N ARG A 105 -8.96 11.59 -4.75
CA ARG A 105 -10.40 11.42 -4.88
C ARG A 105 -10.83 11.25 -6.33
N GLU A 106 -10.31 12.08 -7.24
CA GLU A 106 -10.60 11.97 -8.67
C GLU A 106 -10.16 10.61 -9.25
N GLU A 107 -8.97 10.12 -8.88
CA GLU A 107 -8.49 8.80 -9.30
C GLU A 107 -9.41 7.66 -8.82
N LEU A 108 -9.86 7.72 -7.56
CA LEU A 108 -10.81 6.75 -6.99
C LEU A 108 -12.17 6.82 -7.68
N ASP A 109 -12.72 8.03 -7.84
CA ASP A 109 -14.01 8.28 -8.48
C ASP A 109 -13.99 7.84 -9.96
N ALA A 110 -12.87 8.02 -10.66
CA ALA A 110 -12.66 7.53 -12.02
C ALA A 110 -12.70 6.00 -12.11
N THR A 111 -12.01 5.31 -11.18
CA THR A 111 -11.99 3.84 -11.11
C THR A 111 -13.38 3.27 -10.86
N ILE A 112 -14.13 3.90 -9.96
CA ILE A 112 -15.50 3.54 -9.62
C ILE A 112 -16.45 3.81 -10.80
N THR A 113 -16.29 4.95 -11.47
CA THR A 113 -17.06 5.29 -12.69
C THR A 113 -16.79 4.26 -13.80
N GLN A 114 -15.55 3.80 -13.94
CA GLN A 114 -15.18 2.73 -14.86
C GLN A 114 -15.86 1.41 -14.47
N ALA A 115 -15.88 1.04 -13.19
CA ALA A 115 -16.58 -0.15 -12.69
C ALA A 115 -18.08 -0.10 -13.04
N ARG A 116 -18.72 1.05 -12.79
CA ARG A 116 -20.13 1.29 -13.17
C ARG A 116 -20.34 1.14 -14.68
N GLY A 117 -19.46 1.70 -15.50
CA GLY A 117 -19.52 1.59 -16.96
C GLY A 117 -19.41 0.14 -17.45
N ILE A 118 -18.52 -0.66 -16.85
CA ILE A 118 -18.37 -2.09 -17.18
C ILE A 118 -19.66 -2.86 -16.84
N LEU A 119 -20.25 -2.62 -15.66
CA LEU A 119 -21.49 -3.28 -15.25
C LEU A 119 -22.66 -2.89 -16.15
N LEU A 120 -22.85 -1.60 -16.43
CA LEU A 120 -23.92 -1.12 -17.31
C LEU A 120 -23.77 -1.70 -18.73
N LYS A 121 -22.55 -1.73 -19.26
CA LYS A 121 -22.27 -2.36 -20.56
C LYS A 121 -22.57 -3.86 -20.55
N GLY A 122 -22.24 -4.58 -19.48
CA GLY A 122 -22.58 -5.99 -19.31
C GLY A 122 -24.09 -6.24 -19.30
N LEU A 123 -24.88 -5.27 -18.82
CA LEU A 123 -26.35 -5.30 -18.84
C LEU A 123 -26.97 -4.74 -20.14
N GLY A 124 -26.15 -4.30 -21.09
CA GLY A 124 -26.61 -3.67 -22.33
C GLY A 124 -27.30 -2.31 -22.10
N LEU A 125 -26.95 -1.59 -21.04
CA LEU A 125 -27.54 -0.32 -20.66
C LEU A 125 -26.61 0.86 -21.01
N PRO A 126 -27.16 2.04 -21.37
CA PRO A 126 -26.37 3.26 -21.55
C PRO A 126 -25.63 3.69 -20.27
N LEU A 127 -24.47 4.33 -20.40
CA LEU A 127 -23.72 4.88 -19.26
C LEU A 127 -24.51 5.96 -18.50
N SER A 128 -25.44 6.64 -19.18
CA SER A 128 -26.34 7.65 -18.59
C SER A 128 -27.47 7.06 -17.75
N THR A 129 -27.56 5.73 -17.61
CA THR A 129 -28.62 5.08 -16.85
C THR A 129 -28.56 5.47 -15.37
N THR A 130 -29.66 6.01 -14.87
CA THR A 130 -29.83 6.39 -13.47
C THR A 130 -30.19 5.18 -12.60
N GLU A 131 -29.99 5.31 -11.28
CA GLU A 131 -30.26 4.24 -10.31
C GLU A 131 -31.75 3.84 -10.24
N ASP A 132 -32.66 4.69 -10.73
CA ASP A 132 -34.09 4.45 -10.73
C ASP A 132 -34.58 3.46 -11.79
N ASN A 133 -33.69 3.05 -12.71
CA ASN A 133 -34.06 2.12 -13.76
C ASN A 133 -34.57 0.79 -13.18
N ALA A 134 -35.74 0.35 -13.63
CA ALA A 134 -36.40 -0.87 -13.15
C ALA A 134 -35.51 -2.11 -13.26
N LYS A 135 -34.65 -2.19 -14.28
CA LYS A 135 -33.70 -3.29 -14.42
C LYS A 135 -32.63 -3.29 -13.33
N LEU A 136 -32.17 -2.12 -12.89
CA LEU A 136 -31.17 -2.02 -11.82
C LEU A 136 -31.76 -2.37 -10.44
N LYS A 137 -33.02 -1.97 -10.19
CA LYS A 137 -33.74 -2.28 -8.95
C LYS A 137 -34.08 -3.78 -8.81
N GLY A 138 -34.29 -4.48 -9.92
CA GLY A 138 -34.62 -5.91 -9.94
C GLY A 138 -33.41 -6.86 -9.88
N LEU A 139 -32.18 -6.34 -9.82
CA LEU A 139 -30.98 -7.17 -9.79
C LEU A 139 -30.80 -7.86 -8.43
N THR A 140 -30.42 -9.13 -8.48
CA THR A 140 -29.96 -9.90 -7.31
C THR A 140 -28.57 -10.45 -7.61
N PRO A 141 -27.51 -10.03 -6.89
CA PRO A 141 -27.49 -9.05 -5.80
C PRO A 141 -27.79 -7.61 -6.27
N PRO A 142 -28.16 -6.68 -5.36
CA PRO A 142 -28.46 -5.28 -5.71
C PRO A 142 -27.33 -4.61 -6.49
N PHE A 143 -27.66 -3.69 -7.39
CA PHE A 143 -26.66 -3.02 -8.24
C PHE A 143 -25.53 -2.35 -7.45
N LYS A 144 -25.83 -1.72 -6.31
CA LYS A 144 -24.80 -1.11 -5.44
C LYS A 144 -23.81 -2.14 -4.91
N GLU A 145 -24.25 -3.36 -4.61
CA GLU A 145 -23.36 -4.43 -4.16
C GLU A 145 -22.49 -4.95 -5.31
N GLN A 146 -23.08 -5.14 -6.50
CA GLN A 146 -22.31 -5.47 -7.70
C GLN A 146 -21.26 -4.41 -8.03
N LEU A 147 -21.63 -3.13 -7.89
CA LEU A 147 -20.72 -2.00 -8.09
C LEU A 147 -19.57 -2.04 -7.09
N ARG A 148 -19.84 -2.20 -5.79
CA ARG A 148 -18.79 -2.33 -4.76
C ARG A 148 -17.84 -3.49 -5.05
N VAL A 149 -18.37 -4.64 -5.46
CA VAL A 149 -17.55 -5.80 -5.84
C VAL A 149 -16.68 -5.50 -7.07
N LYS A 150 -17.25 -4.89 -8.11
CA LYS A 150 -16.51 -4.57 -9.34
C LYS A 150 -15.47 -3.47 -9.13
N SER A 151 -15.80 -2.43 -8.38
CA SER A 151 -14.86 -1.37 -7.99
C SER A 151 -13.69 -1.94 -7.19
N LYS A 152 -13.97 -2.87 -6.26
CA LYS A 152 -12.92 -3.58 -5.52
C LYS A 152 -11.99 -4.37 -6.43
N GLU A 153 -12.53 -5.09 -7.42
CA GLU A 153 -11.72 -5.84 -8.40
C GLU A 153 -10.78 -4.91 -9.18
N LEU A 154 -11.30 -3.80 -9.71
CA LEU A 154 -10.49 -2.83 -10.47
C LEU A 154 -9.40 -2.18 -9.61
N LEU A 155 -9.72 -1.78 -8.37
CA LEU A 155 -8.75 -1.21 -7.44
C LEU A 155 -7.63 -2.20 -7.09
N ILE A 156 -7.95 -3.49 -6.94
CA ILE A 156 -6.93 -4.54 -6.73
C ILE A 156 -6.03 -4.66 -7.96
N ASP A 157 -6.62 -4.72 -9.15
CA ASP A 157 -5.88 -4.87 -10.41
C ASP A 157 -4.96 -3.68 -10.68
N GLU A 158 -5.43 -2.46 -10.42
CA GLU A 158 -4.62 -1.24 -10.52
C GLU A 158 -3.46 -1.21 -9.53
N GLU A 159 -3.70 -1.56 -8.27
CA GLU A 159 -2.64 -1.63 -7.26
C GLU A 159 -1.60 -2.71 -7.62
N VAL A 160 -2.04 -3.87 -8.12
CA VAL A 160 -1.14 -4.92 -8.63
C VAL A 160 -0.33 -4.42 -9.81
N ARG A 161 -0.96 -3.73 -10.76
CA ARG A 161 -0.29 -3.13 -11.93
C ARG A 161 0.73 -2.09 -11.50
N ARG A 162 0.36 -1.21 -10.57
CA ARG A 162 1.23 -0.18 -10.00
C ARG A 162 2.47 -0.79 -9.35
N ARG A 163 2.29 -1.81 -8.51
CA ARG A 163 3.40 -2.53 -7.85
C ARG A 163 4.33 -3.20 -8.85
N LYS A 164 3.77 -3.84 -9.89
CA LYS A 164 4.57 -4.44 -10.96
C LYS A 164 5.37 -3.39 -11.74
N ALA A 165 4.77 -2.26 -12.07
CA ALA A 165 5.43 -1.16 -12.75
C ALA A 165 6.58 -0.57 -11.93
N ILE A 166 6.36 -0.30 -10.63
CA ILE A 166 7.41 0.19 -9.72
C ILE A 166 8.58 -0.80 -9.66
N LYS A 167 8.28 -2.10 -9.50
CA LYS A 167 9.30 -3.15 -9.46
C LYS A 167 10.09 -3.24 -10.77
N MET A 168 9.42 -3.13 -11.91
CA MET A 168 10.04 -3.15 -13.23
C MET A 168 10.95 -1.93 -13.45
N ASN A 169 10.48 -0.74 -13.09
CA ASN A 169 11.26 0.50 -13.20
C ASN A 169 12.53 0.43 -12.35
N LEU A 170 12.42 -0.01 -11.09
CA LEU A 170 13.57 -0.18 -10.21
C LEU A 170 14.58 -1.21 -10.75
N ALA A 171 14.09 -2.32 -11.33
CA ALA A 171 14.95 -3.33 -11.94
C ALA A 171 15.68 -2.79 -13.18
N ASN A 172 14.99 -1.98 -14.00
CA ASN A 172 15.57 -1.32 -15.16
C ASN A 172 16.61 -0.28 -14.75
N GLU A 173 16.30 0.61 -13.80
CA GLU A 173 17.23 1.59 -13.24
C GLU A 173 18.48 0.90 -12.67
N GLY A 174 18.31 -0.20 -11.94
CA GLY A 174 19.43 -0.98 -11.42
C GLY A 174 20.25 -1.69 -12.51
N PHE A 175 19.61 -2.13 -13.59
CA PHE A 175 20.32 -2.70 -14.74
C PHE A 175 21.11 -1.64 -15.50
N GLU A 176 20.53 -0.48 -15.75
CA GLU A 176 21.18 0.65 -16.41
C GLU A 176 22.34 1.21 -15.58
N ALA A 177 22.17 1.32 -14.27
CA ALA A 177 23.22 1.72 -13.35
C ALA A 177 24.42 0.75 -13.41
N ARG A 178 24.19 -0.56 -13.34
CA ARG A 178 25.26 -1.58 -13.46
C ARG A 178 25.97 -1.52 -14.81
N LYS A 179 25.24 -1.32 -15.91
CA LYS A 179 25.85 -1.15 -17.23
C LYS A 179 26.75 0.08 -17.30
N LYS A 180 26.30 1.20 -16.73
CA LYS A 180 27.07 2.44 -16.71
C LYS A 180 28.33 2.30 -15.85
N GLU A 181 28.21 1.65 -14.70
CA GLU A 181 29.35 1.35 -13.82
C GLU A 181 30.35 0.42 -14.51
N GLU A 182 29.89 -0.63 -15.18
CA GLU A 182 30.72 -1.54 -15.95
C GLU A 182 31.46 -0.82 -17.09
N GLU A 183 30.79 0.07 -17.83
CA GLU A 183 31.42 0.88 -18.88
C GLU A 183 32.51 1.80 -18.31
N VAL A 184 32.24 2.47 -17.19
CA VAL A 184 33.22 3.32 -16.50
C VAL A 184 34.40 2.47 -16.00
N ALA A 185 34.14 1.31 -15.41
CA ALA A 185 35.18 0.39 -14.95
C ALA A 185 36.02 -0.17 -16.11
N ALA A 186 35.40 -0.49 -17.25
CA ALA A 186 36.09 -0.93 -18.45
C ALA A 186 36.98 0.17 -19.04
N LYS A 187 36.47 1.41 -19.10
CA LYS A 187 37.27 2.58 -19.50
C LYS A 187 38.43 2.82 -18.55
N LYS A 188 38.19 2.70 -17.24
CA LYS A 188 39.24 2.83 -16.22
C LYS A 188 40.29 1.73 -16.36
N ARG A 189 39.88 0.46 -16.51
CA ARG A 189 40.78 -0.67 -16.74
C ARG A 189 41.63 -0.46 -17.99
N LYS A 190 41.00 -0.07 -19.10
CA LYS A 190 41.73 0.21 -20.34
C LYS A 190 42.74 1.34 -20.17
N ALA A 191 42.36 2.43 -19.51
CA ALA A 191 43.29 3.53 -19.24
C ALA A 191 44.46 3.09 -18.34
N GLU A 192 44.21 2.28 -17.32
CA GLU A 192 45.27 1.71 -16.47
C GLU A 192 46.20 0.77 -17.26
N ASP A 193 45.65 -0.06 -18.16
CA ASP A 193 46.43 -0.95 -19.02
C ASP A 193 47.28 -0.16 -20.03
N ASP A 194 46.74 0.91 -20.61
CA ASP A 194 47.47 1.81 -21.53
C ASP A 194 48.62 2.53 -20.80
N VAL A 195 48.40 3.00 -19.57
CA VAL A 195 49.46 3.59 -18.73
C VAL A 195 50.56 2.56 -18.46
N LYS A 196 50.20 1.35 -18.00
CA LYS A 196 51.18 0.27 -17.76
C LYS A 196 51.95 -0.13 -19.03
N TRP A 197 51.28 -0.11 -20.18
CA TRP A 197 51.91 -0.36 -21.47
C TRP A 197 52.96 0.70 -21.79
N GLU A 198 52.66 1.98 -21.59
CA GLU A 198 53.63 3.06 -21.80
C GLU A 198 54.77 3.02 -20.77
N GLU A 199 54.50 2.73 -19.49
CA GLU A 199 55.55 2.60 -18.46
C GLU A 199 56.55 1.48 -18.80
N THR A 200 56.05 0.35 -19.31
CA THR A 200 56.91 -0.78 -19.72
C THR A 200 57.53 -0.60 -21.11
N ARG A 201 57.27 0.52 -21.80
CA ARG A 201 57.72 0.76 -23.18
C ARG A 201 59.22 0.69 -23.33
N GLU A 202 59.99 1.39 -22.50
CA GLU A 202 61.45 1.42 -22.60
C GLU A 202 62.08 0.03 -22.34
N GLN A 203 61.51 -0.73 -21.40
CA GLN A 203 61.93 -2.10 -21.13
C GLN A 203 61.65 -3.02 -22.33
N ARG A 204 60.48 -2.88 -22.96
CA ARG A 204 60.09 -3.65 -24.15
C ARG A 204 60.93 -3.28 -25.37
N VAL A 205 61.13 -1.98 -25.63
CA VAL A 205 62.00 -1.47 -26.70
C VAL A 205 63.45 -1.92 -26.47
N GLY A 206 63.95 -1.86 -25.24
CA GLY A 206 65.26 -2.37 -24.85
C GLY A 206 65.41 -3.85 -25.12
N SER A 207 64.42 -4.66 -24.71
CA SER A 207 64.38 -6.10 -24.98
C SER A 207 64.36 -6.42 -26.47
N TRP A 208 63.59 -5.67 -27.27
CA TRP A 208 63.53 -5.83 -28.73
C TRP A 208 64.83 -5.42 -29.43
N ARG A 209 65.48 -4.33 -29.00
CA ARG A 209 66.82 -3.92 -29.46
C ARG A 209 67.87 -4.99 -29.15
N ASN A 210 67.79 -5.64 -28.00
CA ASN A 210 68.70 -6.72 -27.65
C ASN A 210 68.44 -7.98 -28.48
N PHE A 211 67.18 -8.37 -28.68
CA PHE A 211 66.81 -9.51 -29.54
C PHE A 211 67.28 -9.33 -30.99
N THR A 212 67.12 -8.13 -31.56
CA THR A 212 67.58 -7.83 -32.92
C THR A 212 69.11 -7.82 -33.04
N LYS A 213 69.82 -7.33 -32.03
CA LYS A 213 71.29 -7.44 -31.95
C LYS A 213 71.74 -8.90 -31.87
N ASP A 214 71.10 -9.72 -31.04
CA ASP A 214 71.43 -11.15 -30.91
C ASP A 214 71.10 -11.95 -32.17
N SER A 215 70.01 -11.63 -32.86
CA SER A 215 69.67 -12.22 -34.16
C SER A 215 70.72 -11.89 -35.23
N LYS A 216 71.17 -10.63 -35.30
CA LYS A 216 72.29 -10.23 -36.19
C LYS A 216 73.60 -10.92 -35.81
N LYS A 217 73.88 -11.10 -34.51
CA LYS A 217 75.08 -11.81 -34.03
C LYS A 217 75.05 -13.29 -34.40
N LYS A 218 73.90 -13.97 -34.21
CA LYS A 218 73.69 -15.36 -34.66
C LYS A 218 73.78 -15.51 -36.18
N LYS A 219 73.29 -14.54 -36.96
CA LYS A 219 73.41 -14.55 -38.43
C LYS A 219 74.88 -14.39 -38.86
N LYS A 220 75.62 -13.47 -38.25
CA LYS A 220 77.06 -13.26 -38.52
C LYS A 220 77.91 -14.49 -38.13
N GLN A 221 77.55 -15.14 -37.02
CA GLN A 221 78.19 -16.38 -36.58
C GLN A 221 77.89 -17.56 -37.51
N LYS A 222 76.67 -17.68 -38.06
CA LYS A 222 76.36 -18.68 -39.11
C LYS A 222 77.11 -18.45 -40.42
N VAL A 223 77.36 -17.19 -40.81
CA VAL A 223 78.11 -16.87 -42.03
C VAL A 223 79.60 -17.21 -41.87
N ASN A 224 80.16 -17.01 -40.68
CA ASN A 224 81.55 -17.38 -40.35
C ASN A 224 81.79 -18.89 -40.17
N ILE A 225 80.74 -19.72 -40.11
CA ILE A 225 80.86 -21.19 -40.00
C ILE A 225 80.83 -21.85 -41.39
N LEU A 226 80.46 -21.10 -42.44
CA LEU A 226 80.26 -21.61 -43.80
C LEU A 226 81.35 -21.18 -44.81
N GLY A 227 82.45 -20.60 -44.33
CA GLY A 227 83.63 -20.24 -45.11
C GLY A 227 84.89 -20.59 -44.32
#